data_AF-A0A430G5L0-F1
#
_entry.id   AF-A0A430G5L0-F1
#
_cell.length_a   1.000
_cell.length_b   1.000
_cell.length_c   1.000
_cell.angle_alpha   90.00
_cell.angle_beta   90.00
_cell.angle_gamma   90.00
#
_symmetry.space_group_name_H-M   'P 1'
#
loop_
_entity.id
_entity.type
_entity.pdbx_description
1 polymer ?
#
loop_
_entity_poly.entity_id
_entity_poly.type
_entity_poly.pdbx_seq_one_letter_code
_entity_poly.pdbx_strand_id
1 'polypeptide(L)'
;MSRLPPDKFTWPWGEAQTCPCGSNMPFGACCRRGPGKLPHVRVPNLMPPEPSTGHAHPRCYMSPTRNCSAKISREHYISQAILDQFPVLTVSGLPWQQAGESGQFSPRALTANILCTRHNSALSPLDMLAARAFAAFVDAPRFAIERLNPGKAQHYLVSGDALELWMLKLLAGLYFGGIASANTMRLRESCAIRHAELVDFLSGRALPGKAGLYLAQGIGEVPKRALGVAPLIDASTGEAAGVRVQFGTLLFETLLAPAPDEAFRRMTALRRRRPGIIDFSGPARDARIVMSWRHQGNQVDRLGIEIAA
;
A
#
# COMPACT_ATOMS: atom_id res chain seq x y z
N MET A 1 -12.86 -16.21 13.49
CA MET A 1 -12.28 -15.86 12.16
C MET A 1 -12.98 -16.65 11.09
N SER A 2 -13.46 -16.01 10.01
CA SER A 2 -14.25 -16.67 8.97
C SER A 2 -13.64 -16.50 7.58
N ARG A 3 -13.56 -17.60 6.84
CA ARG A 3 -13.30 -17.62 5.39
C ARG A 3 -14.61 -17.92 4.70
N LEU A 4 -15.02 -17.07 3.77
CA LEU A 4 -16.27 -17.25 3.05
C LEU A 4 -16.01 -17.39 1.55
N PRO A 5 -16.74 -18.28 0.86
CA PRO A 5 -16.78 -18.32 -0.59
C PRO A 5 -17.20 -16.95 -1.18
N PRO A 6 -16.57 -16.45 -2.26
CA PRO A 6 -16.89 -15.14 -2.85
C PRO A 6 -18.35 -15.00 -3.34
N ASP A 7 -19.01 -16.11 -3.71
CA ASP A 7 -20.41 -16.21 -4.15
C ASP A 7 -21.43 -16.04 -3.04
N LYS A 8 -21.00 -16.11 -1.78
CA LYS A 8 -21.87 -15.81 -0.63
C LYS A 8 -21.93 -14.32 -0.29
N PHE A 9 -21.26 -13.46 -1.05
CA PHE A 9 -21.31 -12.01 -0.84
C PHE A 9 -22.21 -11.32 -1.84
N THR A 10 -23.25 -10.67 -1.32
CA THR A 10 -24.01 -9.65 -2.05
C THR A 10 -23.29 -8.31 -1.94
N TRP A 11 -23.06 -7.67 -3.08
CA TRP A 11 -22.41 -6.36 -3.12
C TRP A 11 -23.43 -5.26 -2.82
N PRO A 12 -23.05 -4.22 -2.06
CA PRO A 12 -23.94 -3.12 -1.72
C PRO A 12 -24.23 -2.19 -2.91
N TRP A 13 -23.51 -2.35 -4.02
CA TRP A 13 -23.61 -1.50 -5.21
C TRP A 13 -24.38 -2.20 -6.33
N GLY A 14 -25.42 -1.53 -6.81
CA GLY A 14 -26.21 -1.95 -7.98
C GLY A 14 -25.44 -1.71 -9.29
N GLU A 15 -25.76 -2.47 -10.33
CA GLU A 15 -25.00 -2.46 -11.60
C GLU A 15 -25.00 -1.10 -12.31
N ALA A 16 -26.12 -0.37 -12.24
CA ALA A 16 -26.29 0.95 -12.84
C ALA A 16 -25.75 2.09 -11.96
N GLN A 17 -25.43 1.83 -10.70
CA GLN A 17 -24.88 2.86 -9.81
C GLN A 17 -23.46 3.22 -10.22
N THR A 18 -23.04 4.46 -9.96
CA THR A 18 -21.67 4.90 -10.16
C THR A 18 -20.71 3.98 -9.40
N CYS A 19 -19.67 3.53 -10.09
CA CYS A 19 -18.70 2.61 -9.52
C CYS A 19 -17.97 3.25 -8.33
N PRO A 20 -17.91 2.57 -7.17
CA PRO A 20 -17.25 3.09 -5.96
C PRO A 20 -15.73 3.24 -6.11
N CYS A 21 -15.13 2.75 -7.20
CA CYS A 21 -13.70 2.96 -7.46
C CYS A 21 -13.35 4.40 -7.91
N GLY A 22 -14.37 5.25 -8.14
CA GLY A 22 -14.19 6.64 -8.56
C GLY A 22 -13.91 6.85 -10.05
N SER A 23 -14.28 5.89 -10.90
CA SER A 23 -14.13 5.98 -12.37
C SER A 23 -15.27 6.75 -13.06
N ASN A 24 -16.33 7.11 -12.33
CA ASN A 24 -17.59 7.66 -12.85
C ASN A 24 -18.36 6.74 -13.83
N MET A 25 -17.87 5.52 -14.08
CA MET A 25 -18.55 4.53 -14.90
C MET A 25 -19.59 3.75 -14.08
N PRO A 26 -20.63 3.16 -14.70
CA PRO A 26 -21.51 2.21 -14.01
C PRO A 26 -20.73 1.04 -13.41
N PHE A 27 -21.08 0.63 -12.18
CA PHE A 27 -20.41 -0.45 -11.45
C PHE A 27 -20.34 -1.75 -12.26
N GLY A 28 -21.44 -2.10 -12.93
CA GLY A 28 -21.57 -3.29 -13.78
C GLY A 28 -20.58 -3.30 -14.96
N ALA A 29 -20.28 -2.13 -15.53
CA ALA A 29 -19.35 -1.98 -16.65
C ALA A 29 -17.89 -1.74 -16.23
N CYS A 30 -17.65 -1.46 -14.95
CA CYS A 30 -16.35 -1.01 -14.46
C CYS A 30 -15.57 -2.08 -13.68
N CYS A 31 -16.00 -2.35 -12.45
CA CYS A 31 -15.28 -3.18 -11.49
C CYS A 31 -15.99 -4.52 -11.22
N ARG A 32 -17.26 -4.67 -11.60
CA ARG A 32 -17.98 -5.94 -11.41
C ARG A 32 -17.35 -7.06 -12.25
N ARG A 33 -17.14 -8.23 -11.63
CA ARG A 33 -16.56 -9.43 -12.27
C ARG A 33 -17.57 -10.58 -12.36
N GLY A 34 -18.80 -10.29 -12.78
CA GLY A 34 -19.86 -11.30 -12.88
C GLY A 34 -20.29 -11.90 -11.52
N PRO A 35 -21.23 -12.85 -11.53
CA PRO A 35 -21.73 -13.48 -10.32
C PRO A 35 -20.64 -14.25 -9.58
N GLY A 36 -20.65 -14.16 -8.24
CA GLY A 36 -19.75 -14.91 -7.37
C GLY A 36 -18.27 -14.59 -7.46
N LYS A 37 -17.91 -13.42 -8.00
CA LYS A 37 -16.55 -12.88 -7.92
C LYS A 37 -16.57 -11.53 -7.23
N LEU A 38 -15.53 -11.26 -6.44
CA LEU A 38 -15.31 -9.93 -5.87
C LEU A 38 -15.09 -8.91 -7.00
N PRO A 39 -15.59 -7.67 -6.82
CA PRO A 39 -15.25 -6.59 -7.73
C PRO A 39 -13.75 -6.39 -7.77
N HIS A 40 -13.25 -5.89 -8.89
CA HIS A 40 -11.83 -5.61 -9.09
C HIS A 40 -11.57 -4.24 -9.65
N VAL A 41 -10.87 -3.45 -8.84
CA VAL A 41 -10.30 -2.18 -9.27
C VAL A 41 -9.01 -2.49 -10.03
N ARG A 42 -9.07 -2.32 -11.36
CA ARG A 42 -7.95 -2.58 -12.27
C ARG A 42 -6.79 -1.63 -12.00
N VAL A 43 -5.58 -2.19 -11.87
CA VAL A 43 -4.33 -1.44 -11.95
C VAL A 43 -4.01 -1.23 -13.44
N PRO A 44 -3.74 0.00 -13.91
CA PRO A 44 -3.36 0.24 -15.29
C PRO A 44 -1.97 -0.33 -15.59
N ASN A 45 -1.57 -0.32 -16.86
CA ASN A 45 -0.20 -0.67 -17.22
C ASN A 45 0.78 0.31 -16.55
N LEU A 46 1.71 -0.25 -15.78
CA LEU A 46 2.72 0.49 -15.03
C LEU A 46 4.02 0.70 -15.81
N MET A 47 4.10 0.10 -17.00
CA MET A 47 5.19 0.36 -17.94
C MET A 47 4.91 1.62 -18.75
N PRO A 48 5.95 2.41 -19.05
CA PRO A 48 5.80 3.50 -20.00
C PRO A 48 5.25 3.02 -21.35
N PRO A 49 4.52 3.88 -22.08
CA PRO A 49 3.95 3.52 -23.38
C PRO A 49 5.03 3.13 -24.39
N GLU A 50 4.67 2.41 -25.44
CA GLU A 50 5.55 2.15 -26.58
C GLU A 50 5.75 3.42 -27.44
N PRO A 51 6.84 3.52 -28.23
CA PRO A 51 7.97 2.58 -28.29
C PRO A 51 8.92 2.73 -27.09
N SER A 52 9.52 1.62 -26.65
CA SER A 52 10.60 1.63 -25.66
C SER A 52 11.78 2.51 -26.10
N THR A 53 12.37 3.27 -25.17
CA THR A 53 13.45 4.22 -25.48
C THR A 53 14.84 3.58 -25.61
N GLY A 54 15.04 2.35 -25.10
CA GLY A 54 16.36 1.72 -24.98
C GLY A 54 17.32 2.41 -24.01
N HIS A 55 16.90 3.51 -23.36
CA HIS A 55 17.70 4.36 -22.50
C HIS A 55 17.54 3.99 -21.01
N ALA A 56 18.66 3.95 -20.29
CA ALA A 56 18.71 3.72 -18.85
C ALA A 56 19.27 4.97 -18.14
N HIS A 57 18.41 5.73 -17.46
CA HIS A 57 18.84 6.93 -16.75
C HIS A 57 19.47 6.54 -15.39
N PRO A 58 20.71 6.95 -15.07
CA PRO A 58 21.47 6.42 -13.93
C PRO A 58 20.85 6.70 -12.55
N ARG A 59 20.04 7.75 -12.42
CA ARG A 59 19.33 8.08 -11.17
C ARG A 59 17.93 7.47 -11.07
N CYS A 60 17.42 6.82 -12.11
CA CYS A 60 16.09 6.22 -12.08
C CYS A 60 16.18 4.81 -11.50
N TYR A 61 15.45 4.50 -10.43
CA TYR A 61 15.46 3.12 -9.90
C TYR A 61 14.79 2.13 -10.87
N MET A 62 13.96 2.59 -11.81
CA MET A 62 13.43 1.76 -12.90
C MET A 62 14.39 1.67 -14.10
N SER A 63 15.65 2.12 -13.99
CA SER A 63 16.64 2.06 -15.08
C SER A 63 16.91 0.67 -15.67
N PRO A 64 16.79 -0.47 -14.93
CA PRO A 64 16.96 -1.79 -15.52
C PRO A 64 15.98 -2.13 -16.66
N THR A 65 14.82 -1.46 -16.73
CA THR A 65 13.85 -1.66 -17.83
C THR A 65 14.32 -1.08 -19.17
N ARG A 66 15.38 -0.26 -19.16
CA ARG A 66 15.89 0.47 -20.33
C ARG A 66 14.82 1.28 -21.09
N ASN A 67 13.79 1.76 -20.38
CA ASN A 67 12.71 2.57 -20.96
C ASN A 67 12.61 3.96 -20.30
N CYS A 68 13.74 4.54 -19.91
CA CYS A 68 13.79 5.84 -19.25
C CYS A 68 13.67 7.02 -20.24
N SER A 69 13.23 8.18 -19.75
CA SER A 69 13.53 9.47 -20.38
C SER A 69 14.86 10.06 -19.86
N ALA A 70 15.43 11.02 -20.58
CA ALA A 70 16.63 11.75 -20.14
C ALA A 70 16.37 12.70 -18.96
N LYS A 71 15.12 13.09 -18.70
CA LYS A 71 14.74 14.04 -17.66
C LYS A 71 14.40 13.31 -16.36
N ILE A 72 15.09 13.66 -15.26
CA ILE A 72 14.71 13.21 -13.92
C ILE A 72 13.49 14.00 -13.41
N SER A 73 12.59 13.33 -12.71
CA SER A 73 11.51 14.00 -11.96
C SER A 73 11.97 14.27 -10.52
N ARG A 74 11.57 15.42 -9.99
CA ARG A 74 11.75 15.78 -8.57
C ARG A 74 10.38 15.68 -7.91
N GLU A 75 10.03 14.47 -7.51
CA GLU A 75 8.70 14.19 -6.96
C GLU A 75 8.77 13.59 -5.57
N HIS A 76 7.69 13.80 -4.83
CA HIS A 76 7.50 13.16 -3.55
C HIS A 76 7.18 11.67 -3.80
N TYR A 77 7.93 10.75 -3.20
CA TYR A 77 7.60 9.32 -3.34
C TYR A 77 6.42 8.89 -2.45
N ILE A 78 5.89 9.79 -1.62
CA ILE A 78 4.51 9.77 -1.12
C ILE A 78 3.80 10.98 -1.72
N SER A 79 2.70 10.78 -2.46
CA SER A 79 2.01 11.89 -3.13
C SER A 79 1.39 12.90 -2.15
N GLN A 80 1.26 14.16 -2.59
CA GLN A 80 0.64 15.22 -1.80
C GLN A 80 -0.79 14.84 -1.36
N ALA A 81 -1.55 14.14 -2.20
CA ALA A 81 -2.90 13.68 -1.88
C ALA A 81 -2.96 12.72 -0.68
N ILE A 82 -1.87 11.98 -0.38
CA ILE A 82 -1.73 11.16 0.82
C ILE A 82 -1.24 12.03 1.98
N LEU A 83 -0.28 12.93 1.75
CA LEU A 83 0.27 13.81 2.79
C LEU A 83 -0.76 14.81 3.33
N ASP A 84 -1.72 15.24 2.52
CA ASP A 84 -2.83 16.10 2.98
C ASP A 84 -3.74 15.37 3.98
N GLN A 85 -3.79 14.04 3.91
CA GLN A 85 -4.51 13.21 4.88
C GLN A 85 -3.71 13.06 6.19
N PHE A 86 -2.37 13.04 6.08
CA PHE A 86 -1.43 12.82 7.18
C PHE A 86 -0.38 13.95 7.25
N PRO A 87 -0.64 15.06 7.96
CA PRO A 87 0.26 16.21 8.03
C PRO A 87 1.61 15.90 8.69
N VAL A 88 1.70 14.80 9.45
CA VAL A 88 2.93 14.36 10.11
C VAL A 88 3.35 13.02 9.54
N LEU A 89 4.58 12.93 9.03
CA LEU A 89 5.22 11.67 8.71
C LEU A 89 6.25 11.33 9.80
N THR A 90 6.17 10.12 10.34
CA THR A 90 7.20 9.55 11.20
C THR A 90 7.92 8.43 10.46
N VAL A 91 9.26 8.47 10.46
CA VAL A 91 10.08 7.37 9.95
C VAL A 91 10.84 6.74 11.12
N SER A 92 10.68 5.43 11.29
CA SER A 92 11.31 4.64 12.35
C SER A 92 11.92 3.35 11.80
N GLY A 93 12.58 2.57 12.67
CA GLY A 93 13.14 1.26 12.29
C GLY A 93 14.31 1.32 11.31
N LEU A 94 14.96 2.47 11.20
CA LEU A 94 16.18 2.62 10.41
C LEU A 94 17.35 1.93 11.12
N PRO A 95 18.34 1.34 10.41
CA PRO A 95 19.42 0.56 11.04
C PRO A 95 20.27 1.32 12.07
N TRP A 96 20.31 2.65 11.99
CA TRP A 96 21.07 3.53 12.90
C TRP A 96 20.19 4.22 13.96
N GLN A 97 18.87 4.00 13.96
CA GLN A 97 17.99 4.51 15.01
C GLN A 97 18.04 3.59 16.23
N GLN A 98 18.05 4.17 17.44
CA GLN A 98 17.87 3.36 18.64
C GLN A 98 16.46 2.78 18.68
N ALA A 99 16.30 1.68 19.40
CA ALA A 99 14.99 1.06 19.57
C ALA A 99 13.99 2.07 20.18
N GLY A 100 12.89 2.31 19.48
CA GLY A 100 11.85 3.28 19.88
C GLY A 100 12.05 4.69 19.37
N GLU A 101 13.18 5.01 18.71
CA GLU A 101 13.36 6.32 18.07
C GLU A 101 12.55 6.44 16.78
N SER A 102 12.06 7.65 16.53
CA SER A 102 11.46 8.03 15.25
C SER A 102 11.87 9.44 14.86
N GLY A 103 12.12 9.65 13.58
CA GLY A 103 12.31 10.98 13.01
C GLY A 103 10.98 11.50 12.48
N GLN A 104 10.64 12.76 12.79
CA GLN A 104 9.51 13.45 12.18
C GLN A 104 9.99 14.24 10.97
N PHE A 105 9.26 14.09 9.86
CA PHE A 105 9.63 14.72 8.59
C PHE A 105 8.46 15.52 8.05
N SER A 106 8.77 16.71 7.52
CA SER A 106 7.79 17.48 6.76
C SER A 106 7.56 16.83 5.39
N PRO A 107 6.38 17.03 4.77
CA PRO A 107 6.10 16.62 3.39
C PRO A 107 7.23 16.96 2.40
N ARG A 108 7.84 18.15 2.52
CA ARG A 108 8.92 18.61 1.63
C ARG A 108 10.17 17.74 1.67
N ALA A 109 10.44 17.08 2.80
CA ALA A 109 11.58 16.18 2.96
C ALA A 109 11.43 14.88 2.14
N LEU A 110 10.23 14.60 1.60
CA LEU A 110 9.95 13.40 0.82
C LEU A 110 10.23 13.56 -0.68
N THR A 111 10.75 14.70 -1.12
CA THR A 111 11.15 14.89 -2.52
C THR A 111 12.44 14.16 -2.84
N ALA A 112 12.46 13.41 -3.94
CA ALA A 112 13.66 12.70 -4.38
C ALA A 112 13.79 12.70 -5.91
N ASN A 113 15.04 12.71 -6.39
CA ASN A 113 15.39 12.65 -7.81
C ASN A 113 15.69 11.21 -8.24
N ILE A 114 14.71 10.31 -8.05
CA ILE A 114 14.89 8.84 -8.14
C ILE A 114 14.07 8.15 -9.23
N LEU A 115 13.25 8.90 -9.96
CA LEU A 115 12.51 8.43 -11.13
C LEU A 115 12.66 9.41 -12.28
N CYS A 116 12.83 8.92 -13.51
CA CYS A 116 12.70 9.77 -14.69
C CYS A 116 11.24 10.15 -14.92
N THR A 117 10.98 11.23 -15.65
CA THR A 117 9.60 11.70 -15.90
C THR A 117 8.72 10.62 -16.51
N ARG A 118 9.28 9.80 -17.41
CA ARG A 118 8.56 8.73 -18.11
C ARG A 118 8.11 7.61 -17.17
N HIS A 119 9.00 7.07 -16.34
CA HIS A 119 8.63 6.06 -15.35
C HIS A 119 7.76 6.63 -14.24
N ASN A 120 7.99 7.87 -13.84
CA ASN A 120 7.16 8.51 -12.83
C ASN A 120 5.70 8.64 -13.30
N SER A 121 5.48 9.15 -14.52
CA SER A 121 4.14 9.20 -15.10
C SER A 121 3.48 7.82 -15.18
N ALA A 122 4.23 6.78 -15.58
CA ALA A 122 3.70 5.41 -15.65
C ALA A 122 3.30 4.84 -14.28
N LEU A 123 4.02 5.20 -13.20
CA LEU A 123 3.74 4.75 -11.83
C LEU A 123 2.77 5.65 -11.06
N SER A 124 2.48 6.87 -11.54
CA SER A 124 1.57 7.83 -10.90
C SER A 124 0.15 7.29 -10.60
N PRO A 125 -0.44 6.36 -11.39
CA PRO A 125 -1.73 5.79 -11.02
C PRO A 125 -1.71 5.04 -9.69
N LEU A 126 -0.56 4.50 -9.25
CA LEU A 126 -0.43 3.87 -7.94
C LEU A 126 -0.68 4.88 -6.82
N ASP A 127 -0.18 6.11 -6.95
CA ASP A 127 -0.40 7.15 -5.94
C ASP A 127 -1.88 7.54 -5.85
N MET A 128 -2.55 7.67 -7.00
CA MET A 128 -3.98 7.99 -7.05
C MET A 128 -4.83 6.91 -6.39
N LEU A 129 -4.53 5.63 -6.66
CA LEU A 129 -5.26 4.51 -6.09
C LEU A 129 -4.95 4.35 -4.59
N ALA A 130 -3.71 4.56 -4.18
CA ALA A 130 -3.32 4.56 -2.77
C ALA A 130 -3.97 5.71 -2.00
N ALA A 131 -4.01 6.93 -2.55
CA ALA A 131 -4.68 8.07 -1.92
C ALA A 131 -6.16 7.78 -1.61
N ARG A 132 -6.88 7.14 -2.54
CA ARG A 132 -8.25 6.68 -2.32
C ARG A 132 -8.34 5.59 -1.25
N ALA A 133 -7.38 4.66 -1.23
CA ALA A 133 -7.34 3.62 -0.22
C ALA A 133 -7.15 4.20 1.20
N PHE A 134 -6.18 5.10 1.37
CA PHE A 134 -5.98 5.81 2.64
C PHE A 134 -7.20 6.63 3.05
N ALA A 135 -7.88 7.28 2.10
CA ALA A 135 -9.10 8.02 2.40
C ALA A 135 -10.19 7.08 2.96
N ALA A 136 -10.38 5.90 2.34
CA ALA A 136 -11.31 4.90 2.84
C ALA A 136 -10.90 4.36 4.23
N PHE A 137 -9.60 4.17 4.48
CA PHE A 137 -9.12 3.72 5.79
C PHE A 137 -9.20 4.78 6.89
N VAL A 138 -9.19 6.07 6.54
CA VAL A 138 -9.45 7.16 7.49
C VAL A 138 -10.95 7.29 7.74
N ASP A 139 -11.76 7.17 6.70
CA ASP A 139 -13.20 7.40 6.76
C ASP A 139 -13.97 6.23 7.41
N ALA A 140 -13.61 4.98 7.15
CA ALA A 140 -14.33 3.82 7.67
C ALA A 140 -14.35 3.74 9.22
N PRO A 141 -13.22 3.89 9.94
CA PRO A 141 -13.23 3.92 11.40
C PRO A 141 -13.99 5.14 11.95
N ARG A 142 -13.82 6.31 11.33
CA ARG A 142 -14.54 7.53 11.71
C ARG A 142 -16.05 7.31 11.61
N PHE A 143 -16.50 6.75 10.50
CA PHE A 143 -17.90 6.39 10.29
C PHE A 143 -18.37 5.45 11.40
N ALA A 144 -17.64 4.38 11.71
CA ALA A 144 -18.03 3.40 12.74
C ALA A 144 -18.25 4.01 14.15
N ILE A 145 -17.57 5.12 14.48
CA ILE A 145 -17.70 5.84 15.76
C ILE A 145 -18.84 6.86 15.73
N GLU A 146 -18.98 7.61 14.64
CA GLU A 146 -19.93 8.73 14.54
C GLU A 146 -21.39 8.25 14.66
N ARG A 147 -22.20 8.98 15.44
CA ARG A 147 -23.63 8.66 15.72
C ARG A 147 -24.63 9.31 14.74
N LEU A 148 -24.17 9.97 13.69
CA LEU A 148 -25.03 10.65 12.72
C LEU A 148 -25.68 9.63 11.77
N ASN A 149 -27.01 9.58 11.66
CA ASN A 149 -27.78 8.61 10.86
C ASN A 149 -27.61 7.13 11.28
N PRO A 150 -28.26 6.70 12.39
CA PRO A 150 -28.18 5.33 12.88
C PRO A 150 -28.68 4.29 11.84
N GLY A 151 -27.97 3.16 11.71
CA GLY A 151 -28.46 1.96 11.01
C GLY A 151 -28.03 1.73 9.56
N LYS A 152 -27.32 2.67 8.90
CA LYS A 152 -26.76 2.42 7.54
C LYS A 152 -25.28 2.02 7.63
N ALA A 153 -24.94 0.84 7.09
CA ALA A 153 -23.54 0.42 6.92
C ALA A 153 -22.92 1.11 5.69
N GLN A 154 -21.69 1.63 5.84
CA GLN A 154 -20.95 2.24 4.74
C GLN A 154 -19.97 1.25 4.11
N HIS A 155 -19.88 1.28 2.78
CA HIS A 155 -19.04 0.36 2.02
C HIS A 155 -18.09 1.11 1.10
N TYR A 156 -16.84 0.68 1.09
CA TYR A 156 -15.77 1.23 0.25
C TYR A 156 -15.20 0.14 -0.65
N LEU A 157 -14.72 0.52 -1.84
CA LEU A 157 -13.99 -0.38 -2.75
C LEU A 157 -12.61 0.19 -3.03
N VAL A 158 -11.56 -0.59 -2.75
CA VAL A 158 -10.16 -0.19 -2.97
C VAL A 158 -9.41 -1.27 -3.76
N SER A 159 -8.34 -0.88 -4.45
CA SER A 159 -7.44 -1.83 -5.12
C SER A 159 -6.37 -2.31 -4.13
N GLY A 160 -6.46 -3.58 -3.73
CA GLY A 160 -5.40 -4.23 -2.95
C GLY A 160 -4.12 -4.39 -3.76
N ASP A 161 -4.21 -4.73 -5.05
CA ASP A 161 -3.05 -4.82 -5.94
C ASP A 161 -2.31 -3.48 -6.03
N ALA A 162 -3.04 -2.37 -6.21
CA ALA A 162 -2.41 -1.05 -6.30
C ALA A 162 -1.78 -0.62 -4.98
N LEU A 163 -2.43 -0.90 -3.84
CA LEU A 163 -1.88 -0.58 -2.53
C LEU A 163 -0.59 -1.37 -2.26
N GLU A 164 -0.56 -2.67 -2.61
CA GLU A 164 0.63 -3.51 -2.48
C GLU A 164 1.79 -2.99 -3.34
N LEU A 165 1.54 -2.66 -4.61
CA LEU A 165 2.57 -2.09 -5.48
C LEU A 165 2.98 -0.68 -5.07
N TRP A 166 2.06 0.13 -4.54
CA TRP A 166 2.38 1.44 -3.99
C TRP A 166 3.27 1.33 -2.75
N MET A 167 3.06 0.34 -1.88
CA MET A 167 3.96 0.07 -0.75
C MET A 167 5.36 -0.31 -1.22
N LEU A 168 5.50 -1.11 -2.28
CA LEU A 168 6.81 -1.38 -2.89
C LEU A 168 7.45 -0.12 -3.50
N LYS A 169 6.65 0.73 -4.14
CA LYS A 169 7.11 2.05 -4.62
C LYS A 169 7.59 2.93 -3.45
N LEU A 170 6.89 2.90 -2.31
CA LEU A 170 7.30 3.60 -1.09
C LEU A 170 8.63 3.07 -0.56
N LEU A 171 8.82 1.74 -0.52
CA LEU A 171 10.11 1.13 -0.16
C LEU A 171 11.24 1.63 -1.08
N ALA A 172 11.01 1.66 -2.40
CA ALA A 172 11.95 2.24 -3.36
C ALA A 172 12.26 3.70 -3.02
N GLY A 173 11.22 4.48 -2.70
CA GLY A 173 11.31 5.86 -2.25
C GLY A 173 12.23 6.04 -1.04
N LEU A 174 12.03 5.24 0.01
CA LEU A 174 12.85 5.26 1.21
C LEU A 174 14.30 4.88 0.93
N TYR A 175 14.51 3.80 0.16
CA TYR A 175 15.82 3.23 -0.10
C TYR A 175 16.67 4.13 -1.01
N PHE A 176 16.10 4.63 -2.10
CA PHE A 176 16.83 5.45 -3.09
C PHE A 176 16.76 6.95 -2.80
N GLY A 177 15.73 7.44 -2.11
CA GLY A 177 15.40 8.86 -1.96
C GLY A 177 16.10 9.61 -0.84
N GLY A 178 16.82 8.90 0.04
CA GLY A 178 17.73 9.51 1.02
C GLY A 178 17.08 10.13 2.25
N ILE A 179 15.75 10.08 2.44
CA ILE A 179 15.13 10.55 3.70
C ILE A 179 15.53 9.70 4.90
N ALA A 180 15.74 8.42 4.62
CA ALA A 180 16.31 7.47 5.55
C ALA A 180 17.82 7.72 5.58
N SER A 181 18.23 8.87 6.11
CA SER A 181 19.65 9.17 6.35
C SER A 181 19.87 9.78 7.73
N ALA A 182 20.89 9.29 8.45
CA ALA A 182 21.42 9.94 9.65
C ALA A 182 22.94 9.86 9.64
N ASN A 183 23.62 10.87 10.20
CA ASN A 183 25.09 10.96 10.20
C ASN A 183 25.69 10.68 8.81
N THR A 184 25.10 11.30 7.78
CA THR A 184 25.40 11.14 6.34
C THR A 184 25.22 9.73 5.75
N MET A 185 24.86 8.72 6.54
CA MET A 185 24.61 7.35 6.09
C MET A 185 23.18 7.20 5.59
N ARG A 186 23.00 6.74 4.35
CA ARG A 186 21.69 6.44 3.73
C ARG A 186 21.32 4.97 3.89
N LEU A 187 20.04 4.63 3.75
CA LEU A 187 19.57 3.23 3.86
C LEU A 187 20.29 2.29 2.86
N ARG A 188 20.44 2.74 1.61
CA ARG A 188 21.19 2.00 0.58
C ARG A 188 22.69 1.81 0.87
N GLU A 189 23.24 2.55 1.83
CA GLU A 189 24.63 2.44 2.28
C GLU A 189 24.75 1.51 3.50
N SER A 190 23.64 1.20 4.17
CA SER A 190 23.60 0.31 5.34
C SER A 190 23.06 -1.09 5.04
N CYS A 191 22.24 -1.25 4.00
CA CYS A 191 21.73 -2.54 3.57
C CYS A 191 21.58 -2.63 2.06
N ALA A 192 21.54 -3.87 1.56
CA ALA A 192 21.18 -4.17 0.17
C ALA A 192 19.66 -4.28 -0.01
N ILE A 193 19.21 -4.23 -1.27
CA ILE A 193 17.83 -4.51 -1.67
C ILE A 193 17.82 -5.41 -2.92
N ARG A 194 16.81 -6.27 -3.05
CA ARG A 194 16.57 -7.08 -4.25
C ARG A 194 16.01 -6.22 -5.39
N HIS A 195 16.86 -5.33 -5.91
CA HIS A 195 16.48 -4.25 -6.84
C HIS A 195 15.83 -4.77 -8.13
N ALA A 196 16.40 -5.82 -8.74
CA ALA A 196 15.84 -6.42 -9.95
C ALA A 196 14.40 -6.92 -9.75
N GLU A 197 14.12 -7.55 -8.61
CA GLU A 197 12.78 -8.06 -8.31
C GLU A 197 11.79 -6.96 -8.02
N LEU A 198 12.22 -5.93 -7.28
CA LEU A 198 11.41 -4.72 -7.08
C LEU A 198 10.98 -4.10 -8.41
N VAL A 199 11.92 -3.97 -9.35
CA VAL A 199 11.64 -3.46 -10.70
C VAL A 199 10.65 -4.36 -11.44
N ASP A 200 10.85 -5.68 -11.41
CA ASP A 200 9.94 -6.59 -12.10
C ASP A 200 8.51 -6.54 -11.53
N PHE A 201 8.35 -6.48 -10.20
CA PHE A 201 7.03 -6.39 -9.58
C PHE A 201 6.32 -5.09 -9.93
N LEU A 202 7.04 -3.96 -9.90
CA LEU A 202 6.52 -2.67 -10.36
C LEU A 202 6.27 -2.64 -11.87
N SER A 203 6.89 -3.54 -12.63
CA SER A 203 6.65 -3.76 -14.07
C SER A 203 5.50 -4.74 -14.34
N GLY A 204 4.83 -5.26 -13.30
CA GLY A 204 3.64 -6.10 -13.40
C GLY A 204 3.87 -7.60 -13.22
N ARG A 205 5.10 -8.05 -12.89
CA ARG A 205 5.34 -9.44 -12.48
C ARG A 205 4.63 -9.71 -11.15
N ALA A 206 4.01 -10.89 -11.02
CA ALA A 206 3.36 -11.28 -9.78
C ALA A 206 4.40 -11.53 -8.66
N LEU A 207 4.09 -11.07 -7.45
CA LEU A 207 4.91 -11.36 -6.26
C LEU A 207 4.86 -12.87 -5.93
N PRO A 208 6.00 -13.49 -5.57
CA PRO A 208 6.09 -14.92 -5.36
C PRO A 208 5.55 -15.36 -3.98
N GLY A 209 4.96 -16.56 -3.93
CA GLY A 209 4.69 -17.28 -2.68
C GLY A 209 3.97 -16.46 -1.60
N LYS A 210 4.62 -16.34 -0.43
CA LYS A 210 4.13 -15.58 0.74
C LYS A 210 4.57 -14.11 0.75
N ALA A 211 5.16 -13.59 -0.32
CA ALA A 211 5.40 -12.16 -0.46
C ALA A 211 4.07 -11.37 -0.61
N GLY A 212 4.16 -10.04 -0.49
CA GLY A 212 3.04 -9.12 -0.65
C GLY A 212 2.51 -8.53 0.65
N LEU A 213 1.31 -7.96 0.57
CA LEU A 213 0.69 -7.18 1.63
C LEU A 213 0.08 -8.05 2.72
N TYR A 214 0.42 -7.71 3.96
CA TYR A 214 -0.15 -8.18 5.20
C TYR A 214 -0.80 -7.01 5.93
N LEU A 215 -1.94 -7.29 6.56
CA LEU A 215 -2.71 -6.32 7.31
C LEU A 215 -3.06 -6.87 8.70
N ALA A 216 -2.99 -6.02 9.71
CA ALA A 216 -3.50 -6.33 11.04
C ALA A 216 -4.03 -5.07 11.72
N GLN A 217 -4.80 -5.30 12.79
CA GLN A 217 -4.99 -4.27 13.80
C GLN A 217 -3.67 -4.13 14.59
N GLY A 218 -3.03 -2.98 14.48
CA GLY A 218 -1.82 -2.62 15.21
C GLY A 218 -2.08 -2.48 16.71
N ILE A 219 -1.03 -2.70 17.50
CA ILE A 219 -1.02 -2.48 18.95
C ILE A 219 -0.25 -1.18 19.20
N GLY A 220 -0.83 -0.27 20.00
CA GLY A 220 -0.23 1.03 20.33
C GLY A 220 -0.85 2.22 19.56
N GLU A 221 -0.60 3.42 20.07
CA GLU A 221 -1.11 4.67 19.49
C GLU A 221 -0.05 5.31 18.57
N VAL A 222 -0.36 5.39 17.27
CA VAL A 222 0.26 6.40 16.41
C VAL A 222 -0.51 7.70 16.65
N PRO A 223 0.16 8.86 16.81
CA PRO A 223 -0.52 10.15 16.95
C PRO A 223 -1.60 10.32 15.88
N LYS A 224 -2.74 10.92 16.25
CA LYS A 224 -3.85 11.15 15.32
C LYS A 224 -3.33 11.87 14.06
N ARG A 225 -3.65 11.31 12.89
CA ARG A 225 -3.24 11.82 11.56
C ARG A 225 -1.72 11.82 11.32
N ALA A 226 -0.96 10.96 12.00
CA ALA A 226 0.41 10.66 11.60
C ALA A 226 0.49 9.36 10.79
N LEU A 227 1.37 9.34 9.80
CA LEU A 227 1.72 8.15 9.02
C LEU A 227 3.11 7.67 9.46
N GLY A 228 3.16 6.53 10.11
CA GLY A 228 4.39 5.85 10.46
C GLY A 228 4.89 4.98 9.32
N VAL A 229 6.17 5.09 8.99
CA VAL A 229 6.81 4.32 7.92
C VAL A 229 8.12 3.75 8.43
N ALA A 230 8.37 2.46 8.20
CA ALA A 230 9.62 1.81 8.58
C ALA A 230 10.05 0.78 7.53
N PRO A 231 11.34 0.75 7.10
CA PRO A 231 11.82 -0.39 6.34
C PRO A 231 11.79 -1.64 7.21
N LEU A 232 11.52 -2.78 6.60
CA LEU A 232 11.64 -4.09 7.24
C LEU A 232 12.95 -4.70 6.77
N ILE A 233 13.90 -4.86 7.69
CA ILE A 233 15.20 -5.47 7.44
C ILE A 233 15.12 -6.96 7.80
N ASP A 234 15.53 -7.83 6.88
CA ASP A 234 15.64 -9.25 7.16
C ASP A 234 16.86 -9.49 8.05
N ALA A 235 16.65 -10.02 9.25
CA ALA A 235 17.73 -10.24 10.21
C ALA A 235 18.76 -11.28 9.74
N SER A 236 18.36 -12.20 8.84
CA SER A 236 19.24 -13.25 8.34
C SER A 236 20.17 -12.78 7.21
N THR A 237 19.70 -11.86 6.36
CA THR A 237 20.47 -11.37 5.20
C THR A 237 20.96 -9.94 5.37
N GLY A 238 20.38 -9.19 6.31
CA GLY A 238 20.59 -7.74 6.45
C GLY A 238 19.93 -6.91 5.35
N GLU A 239 19.16 -7.51 4.42
CA GLU A 239 18.57 -6.82 3.29
C GLU A 239 17.27 -6.07 3.66
N ALA A 240 16.98 -4.98 2.96
CA ALA A 240 15.66 -4.36 2.97
C ALA A 240 14.64 -5.29 2.28
N ALA A 241 13.89 -6.04 3.08
CA ALA A 241 12.97 -7.08 2.62
C ALA A 241 11.51 -6.60 2.51
N GLY A 242 11.19 -5.40 2.98
CA GLY A 242 9.84 -4.88 2.92
C GLY A 242 9.69 -3.49 3.53
N VAL A 243 8.45 -3.06 3.66
CA VAL A 243 8.10 -1.80 4.34
C VAL A 243 6.88 -2.02 5.22
N ARG A 244 6.91 -1.39 6.39
CA ARG A 244 5.80 -1.24 7.31
C ARG A 244 5.24 0.17 7.20
N VAL A 245 3.92 0.26 7.14
CA VAL A 245 3.17 1.51 7.25
C VAL A 245 2.12 1.35 8.35
N GLN A 246 2.04 2.32 9.25
CA GLN A 246 1.09 2.32 10.34
C GLN A 246 0.41 3.69 10.46
N PHE A 247 -0.91 3.71 10.63
CA PHE A 247 -1.64 4.90 11.06
C PHE A 247 -2.85 4.47 11.88
N GLY A 248 -3.11 5.19 12.97
CA GLY A 248 -4.10 4.77 13.96
C GLY A 248 -3.86 3.32 14.39
N THR A 249 -4.92 2.51 14.35
CA THR A 249 -4.90 1.09 14.69
C THR A 249 -4.63 0.18 13.49
N LEU A 250 -4.29 0.71 12.31
CA LEU A 250 -4.05 -0.10 11.12
C LEU A 250 -2.55 -0.28 10.88
N LEU A 251 -2.12 -1.54 10.78
CA LEU A 251 -0.75 -1.93 10.49
C LEU A 251 -0.69 -2.66 9.14
N PHE A 252 0.03 -2.07 8.19
CA PHE A 252 0.29 -2.58 6.86
C PHE A 252 1.75 -2.97 6.75
N GLU A 253 2.01 -4.13 6.15
CA GLU A 253 3.36 -4.54 5.83
C GLU A 253 3.40 -5.21 4.47
N THR A 254 4.31 -4.78 3.61
CA THR A 254 4.49 -5.41 2.30
C THR A 254 5.88 -5.99 2.20
N LEU A 255 5.96 -7.28 1.85
CA LEU A 255 7.20 -8.01 1.70
C LEU A 255 7.56 -8.16 0.24
N LEU A 256 8.82 -7.86 -0.08
CA LEU A 256 9.40 -8.02 -1.40
C LEU A 256 9.67 -9.49 -1.74
N ALA A 257 9.96 -10.29 -0.71
CA ALA A 257 10.20 -11.72 -0.84
C ALA A 257 9.47 -12.50 0.28
N PRO A 258 9.21 -13.81 0.09
CA PRO A 258 8.74 -14.65 1.19
C PRO A 258 9.78 -14.60 2.31
N ALA A 259 9.36 -14.22 3.51
CA ALA A 259 10.31 -14.11 4.61
C ALA A 259 10.91 -15.49 4.97
N PRO A 260 12.24 -15.64 4.92
CA PRO A 260 12.89 -16.92 5.20
C PRO A 260 12.84 -17.23 6.70
N ASP A 261 12.95 -16.20 7.54
CA ASP A 261 13.12 -16.31 8.98
C ASP A 261 11.81 -16.61 9.76
N GLU A 262 11.96 -17.42 10.81
CA GLU A 262 10.91 -17.80 11.75
C GLU A 262 10.36 -16.60 12.51
N ALA A 263 11.19 -15.60 12.88
CA ALA A 263 10.70 -14.40 13.56
C ALA A 263 9.69 -13.63 12.69
N PHE A 264 9.98 -13.54 11.39
CA PHE A 264 9.08 -12.92 10.43
C PHE A 264 7.79 -13.74 10.19
N ARG A 265 7.89 -15.07 10.21
CA ARG A 265 6.72 -15.96 10.17
C ARG A 265 5.84 -15.82 11.41
N ARG A 266 6.43 -15.71 12.60
CA ARG A 266 5.71 -15.45 13.86
C ARG A 266 5.03 -14.08 13.83
N MET A 267 5.74 -13.06 13.34
CA MET A 267 5.20 -11.72 13.14
C MET A 267 3.98 -11.70 12.19
N THR A 268 4.03 -12.47 11.10
CA THR A 268 2.94 -12.54 10.10
C THR A 268 1.82 -13.52 10.46
N ALA A 269 2.01 -14.43 11.42
CA ALA A 269 1.02 -15.42 11.82
C ALA A 269 -0.29 -14.80 12.34
N LEU A 270 -0.20 -13.63 12.98
CA LEU A 270 -1.35 -12.87 13.46
C LEU A 270 -1.92 -11.90 12.42
N ARG A 271 -1.22 -11.72 11.29
CA ARG A 271 -1.61 -10.80 10.22
C ARG A 271 -2.44 -11.52 9.15
N ARG A 272 -3.21 -10.77 8.38
CA ARG A 272 -3.96 -11.29 7.23
C ARG A 272 -3.25 -10.88 5.97
N ARG A 273 -2.79 -11.88 5.21
CA ARG A 273 -2.22 -11.66 3.89
C ARG A 273 -3.34 -11.35 2.90
N ARG A 274 -3.23 -10.22 2.19
CA ARG A 274 -4.16 -9.80 1.13
C ARG A 274 -5.65 -10.04 1.50
N PRO A 275 -6.14 -9.50 2.63
CA PRO A 275 -7.54 -9.68 2.99
C PRO A 275 -8.41 -9.12 1.88
N GLY A 276 -9.52 -9.79 1.58
CA GLY A 276 -10.49 -9.29 0.59
C GLY A 276 -11.53 -8.36 1.21
N ILE A 277 -11.71 -8.45 2.53
CA ILE A 277 -12.68 -7.67 3.28
C ILE A 277 -12.06 -7.24 4.61
N ILE A 278 -12.29 -5.98 4.95
CA ILE A 278 -12.02 -5.44 6.28
C ILE A 278 -13.33 -4.91 6.84
N ASP A 279 -13.71 -5.40 8.00
CA ASP A 279 -14.91 -4.98 8.73
C ASP A 279 -14.46 -4.16 9.93
N PHE A 280 -14.98 -2.94 10.04
CA PHE A 280 -14.82 -2.07 11.20
C PHE A 280 -16.11 -2.13 12.00
N SER A 281 -16.02 -2.64 13.23
CA SER A 281 -17.15 -2.66 14.16
C SER A 281 -16.92 -1.61 15.23
N GLY A 282 -17.76 -0.59 15.21
CA GLY A 282 -17.76 0.49 16.19
C GLY A 282 -18.99 0.45 17.09
N PRO A 283 -19.03 1.31 18.13
CA PRO A 283 -20.13 1.35 19.09
C PRO A 283 -21.47 1.81 18.49
N ALA A 284 -21.44 2.46 17.32
CA ALA A 284 -22.63 3.00 16.67
C ALA A 284 -23.06 2.20 15.44
N ARG A 285 -22.12 1.75 14.60
CA ARG A 285 -22.39 1.10 13.30
C ARG A 285 -21.16 0.38 12.74
N ASP A 286 -21.40 -0.43 11.72
CA ASP A 286 -20.35 -1.10 10.96
C ASP A 286 -19.96 -0.33 9.68
N ALA A 287 -18.68 -0.40 9.33
CA ALA A 287 -18.17 0.00 8.02
C ALA A 287 -17.37 -1.16 7.39
N ARG A 288 -17.41 -1.27 6.06
CA ARG A 288 -16.71 -2.32 5.32
C ARG A 288 -15.85 -1.75 4.21
N ILE A 289 -14.60 -2.20 4.14
CA ILE A 289 -13.73 -1.99 2.99
C ILE A 289 -13.61 -3.31 2.22
N VAL A 290 -14.00 -3.30 0.95
CA VAL A 290 -13.72 -4.37 0.00
C VAL A 290 -12.37 -4.09 -0.64
N MET A 291 -11.39 -4.93 -0.34
CA MET A 291 -10.06 -4.89 -0.95
C MET A 291 -10.01 -5.86 -2.12
N SER A 292 -9.87 -5.32 -3.32
CA SER A 292 -9.90 -6.12 -4.53
C SER A 292 -8.52 -6.58 -4.99
N TRP A 293 -8.45 -7.82 -5.49
CA TRP A 293 -7.21 -8.47 -5.91
C TRP A 293 -7.37 -9.09 -7.30
N ARG A 294 -6.35 -9.00 -8.15
CA ARG A 294 -6.38 -9.55 -9.51
C ARG A 294 -6.55 -11.06 -9.45
N HIS A 295 -5.75 -11.69 -8.59
CA HIS A 295 -5.76 -13.11 -8.30
C HIS A 295 -6.29 -13.30 -6.88
N GLN A 296 -7.49 -13.86 -6.80
CA GLN A 296 -8.12 -14.20 -5.53
C GLN A 296 -8.42 -15.68 -5.52
N GLY A 297 -8.09 -16.35 -4.42
CA GLY A 297 -8.42 -17.76 -4.24
C GLY A 297 -9.93 -17.97 -4.10
N ASN A 298 -10.33 -19.23 -3.99
CA ASN A 298 -11.74 -19.62 -3.80
C ASN A 298 -12.31 -19.22 -2.42
N GLN A 299 -11.51 -18.56 -1.57
CA GLN A 299 -11.91 -18.08 -0.26
C GLN A 299 -11.48 -16.62 -0.10
N VAL A 300 -12.38 -15.84 0.48
CA VAL A 300 -12.15 -14.44 0.84
C VAL A 300 -11.74 -14.40 2.31
N ASP A 301 -10.51 -13.98 2.57
CA ASP A 301 -10.05 -13.71 3.93
C ASP A 301 -10.66 -12.39 4.42
N ARG A 302 -11.25 -12.44 5.62
CA ARG A 302 -11.82 -11.28 6.33
C ARG A 302 -10.92 -10.87 7.49
N LEU A 303 -10.74 -9.56 7.67
CA LEU A 303 -10.15 -8.97 8.86
C LEU A 303 -11.21 -8.15 9.60
N GLY A 304 -11.52 -8.52 10.84
CA GLY A 304 -12.35 -7.69 11.73
C GLY A 304 -11.46 -6.75 12.54
N ILE A 305 -11.92 -5.52 12.70
CA ILE A 305 -11.24 -4.46 13.45
C ILE A 305 -12.24 -3.85 14.40
N GLU A 306 -11.97 -3.99 15.69
CA GLU A 306 -12.79 -3.39 16.74
C GLU A 306 -12.32 -1.96 16.99
N ILE A 307 -13.25 -1.02 16.93
CA ILE A 307 -12.98 0.39 17.16
C ILE A 307 -13.53 0.74 18.55
N ALA A 308 -12.62 0.97 19.50
CA ALA A 308 -12.97 1.51 20.81
C ALA A 308 -13.41 2.98 20.68
N ALA A 309 -14.37 3.39 21.51
CA ALA A 309 -14.89 4.75 21.58
C ALA A 309 -13.85 5.73 22.14
#